data_AF-A0A7C6LYN8-F1
#
_entry.id   AF-A0A7C6LYN8-F1
#
_cell.length_a   1.000
_cell.length_b   1.000
_cell.length_c   1.000
_cell.angle_alpha   90.00
_cell.angle_beta   90.00
_cell.angle_gamma   90.00
#
_symmetry.space_group_name_H-M   'P 1'
#
loop_
_entity.id
_entity.type
_entity.pdbx_description
1 polymer ?
#
loop_
_entity_poly.entity_id
_entity_poly.type
_entity_poly.pdbx_seq_one_letter_code
_entity_poly.pdbx_strand_id
1 'polypeptide(L)'
;MMAAEKWYEYQESYRRYGINMRPVIVKEKSSKPRSTNTGINPADKLRLLLLTILIGILCIGIIIATAYAASIKVNINNIIKENAVILNEIEHLNVKIESASNIQIVEAKATAELGMTYPTASQLVYIDKSEITSKDFAFVMQEQAYN
;
A
#
# COMPACT_ATOMS: atom_id res chain seq x y z
N MET A 1 -31.89 49.39 29.01
CA MET A 1 -32.97 50.35 28.69
C MET A 1 -34.18 49.53 28.24
N MET A 2 -35.37 49.74 28.82
CA MET A 2 -36.57 48.99 28.43
C MET A 2 -37.10 49.50 27.09
N ALA A 3 -37.55 48.60 26.20
CA ALA A 3 -38.16 48.97 24.92
C ALA A 3 -39.49 49.72 25.13
N ALA A 4 -39.76 50.74 24.30
CA ALA A 4 -40.89 51.64 24.47
C ALA A 4 -42.27 50.92 24.51
N GLU A 5 -42.40 49.83 23.76
CA GLU A 5 -43.62 48.99 23.75
C GLU A 5 -43.88 48.34 25.11
N LYS A 6 -42.84 47.81 25.75
CA LYS A 6 -42.95 47.20 27.08
C LYS A 6 -43.27 48.22 28.17
N TRP A 7 -42.91 49.48 27.96
CA TRP A 7 -43.18 50.57 28.90
C TRP A 7 -44.68 50.93 28.94
N TYR A 8 -45.34 50.90 27.78
CA TYR A 8 -46.78 51.12 27.66
C TYR A 8 -47.59 50.00 28.32
N GLU A 9 -47.24 48.74 28.05
CA GLU A 9 -47.89 47.57 28.68
C GLU A 9 -47.71 47.56 30.20
N TYR A 10 -46.54 48.00 30.66
CA TYR A 10 -46.26 48.12 32.08
C TYR A 10 -47.20 49.14 32.74
N GLN A 11 -47.39 50.33 32.16
CA GLN A 11 -48.30 51.34 32.70
C GLN A 11 -49.77 50.90 32.70
N GLU A 12 -50.23 50.21 31.65
CA GLU A 12 -51.60 49.69 31.62
C GLU A 12 -51.89 48.70 32.74
N SER A 13 -50.91 47.85 33.08
CA SER A 13 -51.06 46.86 34.15
C SER A 13 -51.37 47.50 35.50
N TYR A 14 -50.81 48.68 35.81
CA TYR A 14 -51.09 49.40 37.07
C TYR A 14 -52.48 50.04 37.10
N ARG A 15 -53.03 50.43 35.94
CA ARG A 15 -54.37 51.03 35.85
C ARG A 15 -55.49 50.03 36.11
N ARG A 16 -55.27 48.72 35.88
CA ARG A 16 -56.32 47.70 36.04
C ARG A 16 -56.57 47.25 37.49
N TYR A 17 -55.73 47.63 38.45
CA TYR A 17 -55.86 47.16 39.84
C TYR A 17 -56.13 48.31 40.81
N GLY A 18 -57.42 48.56 41.07
CA GLY A 18 -57.82 49.32 42.25
C GLY A 18 -57.57 48.47 43.49
N ILE A 19 -56.64 48.92 44.35
CA ILE A 19 -56.44 48.51 45.75
C ILE A 19 -55.41 47.38 46.02
N ASN A 20 -54.91 46.64 45.02
CA ASN A 20 -53.75 45.73 45.22
C ASN A 20 -52.69 45.88 44.12
N MET A 21 -51.77 46.83 44.31
CA MET A 21 -50.67 47.15 43.38
C MET A 21 -49.47 46.22 43.55
N ARG A 22 -49.59 44.93 43.22
CA ARG A 22 -48.42 44.06 43.02
C ARG A 22 -48.32 43.65 41.55
N PRO A 23 -47.23 43.99 40.83
CA PRO A 23 -47.05 43.54 39.47
C PRO A 23 -46.91 42.01 39.45
N VAL A 24 -47.53 41.37 38.45
CA VAL A 24 -47.33 39.93 38.21
C VAL A 24 -45.90 39.72 37.77
N ILE A 25 -45.06 39.21 38.66
CA ILE A 25 -43.74 38.69 38.28
C ILE A 25 -44.00 37.39 37.54
N VAL A 26 -43.83 37.40 36.22
CA VAL A 26 -43.83 36.18 35.41
C VAL A 26 -42.67 35.33 35.91
N LYS A 27 -42.97 34.32 36.74
CA LYS A 27 -41.96 33.32 37.12
C LYS A 27 -41.53 32.61 35.84
N GLU A 28 -40.29 32.81 35.41
CA GLU A 28 -39.68 31.91 34.43
C GLU A 28 -39.82 30.49 34.98
N LYS A 29 -40.44 29.62 34.18
CA LYS A 29 -40.65 28.23 34.53
C LYS A 29 -39.27 27.60 34.76
N SER A 30 -38.89 27.40 36.02
CA SER A 30 -37.71 26.61 36.35
C SER A 30 -37.85 25.25 35.65
N SER A 31 -36.90 24.93 34.78
CA SER A 31 -36.79 23.63 34.12
C SER A 31 -36.60 22.54 35.17
N LYS A 32 -37.70 21.94 35.64
CA LYS A 32 -37.62 20.67 36.36
C LYS A 32 -37.10 19.61 35.37
N PRO A 33 -36.16 18.74 35.76
CA PRO A 33 -35.75 17.63 34.90
C PRO A 33 -36.98 16.75 34.66
N ARG A 34 -37.38 16.66 33.40
CA ARG A 34 -38.46 15.83 32.94
C ARG A 34 -38.01 14.38 33.16
N SER A 35 -38.52 13.73 34.20
CA SER A 35 -38.36 12.28 34.36
C SER A 35 -39.07 11.63 33.16
N THR A 36 -38.28 11.23 32.17
CA THR A 36 -38.75 10.48 31.02
C THR A 36 -38.93 9.03 31.46
N ASN A 37 -40.05 8.75 32.11
CA ASN A 37 -40.63 7.42 32.06
C ASN A 37 -41.18 7.23 30.63
N THR A 38 -40.27 7.08 29.68
CA THR A 38 -40.59 6.56 28.35
C THR A 38 -41.04 5.13 28.61
N GLY A 39 -42.31 4.84 28.38
CA GLY A 39 -42.86 3.49 28.45
C GLY A 39 -42.27 2.64 27.34
N ILE A 40 -41.03 2.20 27.53
CA ILE A 40 -40.36 1.29 26.61
C ILE A 40 -40.97 -0.08 26.83
N ASN A 41 -41.68 -0.57 25.82
CA ASN A 41 -42.28 -1.90 25.82
C ASN A 41 -41.16 -2.95 26.05
N PRO A 42 -41.35 -4.00 26.86
CA PRO A 42 -40.36 -5.08 27.01
C PRO A 42 -39.84 -5.65 25.68
N ALA A 43 -40.67 -5.65 24.63
CA ALA A 43 -40.26 -6.06 23.27
C ALA A 43 -39.17 -5.15 22.66
N ASP A 44 -39.22 -3.85 22.92
CA ASP A 44 -38.24 -2.89 22.40
C ASP A 44 -36.90 -3.01 23.14
N LYS A 45 -36.94 -3.32 24.45
CA LYS A 45 -35.73 -3.62 25.23
C LYS A 45 -35.04 -4.88 24.71
N LEU A 46 -35.80 -5.92 24.35
CA LEU A 46 -35.26 -7.15 23.74
C LEU A 46 -34.67 -6.91 22.35
N ARG A 47 -35.35 -6.12 21.51
CA ARG A 47 -34.81 -5.73 20.19
C ARG A 47 -33.51 -4.95 20.31
N LEU A 48 -33.42 -4.00 21.25
CA LEU A 48 -32.19 -3.27 21.53
C LEU A 48 -31.07 -4.21 21.99
N LEU A 49 -31.37 -5.16 22.88
CA LEU A 49 -30.39 -6.15 23.34
C LEU A 49 -29.86 -7.01 22.19
N LEU A 50 -30.75 -7.51 21.33
CA LEU A 50 -30.37 -8.28 20.13
C LEU A 50 -29.51 -7.46 19.15
N LEU A 51 -29.85 -6.19 18.94
CA LEU A 51 -29.07 -5.29 18.10
C LEU A 51 -27.65 -5.06 18.65
N THR A 52 -27.54 -4.85 19.97
CA THR A 52 -26.23 -4.69 20.62
C THR A 52 -25.36 -5.95 20.51
N ILE A 53 -25.97 -7.14 20.61
CA ILE A 53 -25.27 -8.41 20.43
C ILE A 53 -24.79 -8.57 18.98
N LEU A 54 -25.63 -8.25 17.99
CA LEU A 54 -25.24 -8.30 16.58
C LEU A 54 -24.10 -7.34 16.26
N ILE A 55 -24.17 -6.11 16.77
CA ILE A 55 -23.06 -5.14 16.65
C ILE A 55 -21.78 -5.69 17.31
N GLY A 56 -21.91 -6.34 18.46
CA GLY A 56 -20.78 -6.96 19.16
C GLY A 56 -20.09 -8.04 18.31
N ILE A 57 -20.87 -8.94 17.71
CA ILE A 57 -20.37 -9.99 16.83
C ILE A 57 -19.70 -9.39 15.59
N LEU A 58 -20.30 -8.35 14.99
CA LEU A 58 -19.74 -7.64 13.85
C LEU A 58 -18.38 -6.98 14.19
N CYS A 59 -18.29 -6.34 15.35
CA CYS A 59 -17.03 -5.75 15.82
C CYS A 59 -15.93 -6.80 16.02
N ILE A 60 -16.26 -7.97 16.57
CA ILE A 60 -15.29 -9.08 16.72
C ILE A 60 -14.83 -9.56 15.33
N GLY A 61 -15.75 -9.68 14.37
CA GLY A 61 -15.42 -10.03 13.00
C GLY A 61 -14.44 -9.05 12.34
N ILE A 62 -14.63 -7.75 12.57
CA ILE A 62 -13.72 -6.71 12.07
C ILE A 62 -12.32 -6.86 12.70
N ILE A 63 -12.23 -7.09 14.02
CA ILE A 63 -10.94 -7.28 14.70
C ILE A 63 -10.19 -8.48 14.09
N ILE A 64 -10.87 -9.62 13.91
CA ILE A 64 -10.27 -10.81 13.31
C ILE A 64 -9.82 -10.53 11.87
N ALA A 65 -10.65 -9.91 11.05
CA ALA A 65 -10.30 -9.55 9.68
C ALA A 65 -9.07 -8.62 9.62
N THR A 66 -8.99 -7.64 10.52
CA THR A 66 -7.83 -6.74 10.60
C THR A 66 -6.56 -7.45 11.04
N ALA A 67 -6.65 -8.42 11.95
CA ALA A 67 -5.53 -9.25 12.36
C ALA A 67 -5.02 -10.13 11.20
N TYR A 68 -5.92 -10.79 10.46
CA TYR A 68 -5.56 -11.55 9.26
C TYR A 68 -4.96 -10.66 8.17
N ALA A 69 -5.52 -9.47 7.94
CA ALA A 69 -4.98 -8.52 6.98
C ALA A 69 -3.55 -8.06 7.37
N ALA A 70 -3.28 -7.89 8.67
CA ALA A 70 -1.94 -7.59 9.17
C ALA A 70 -0.98 -8.76 8.93
N SER A 71 -1.39 -10.00 9.23
CA SER A 71 -0.58 -11.21 8.95
C SER A 71 -0.28 -11.37 7.46
N ILE A 72 -1.27 -11.13 6.59
CA ILE A 72 -1.11 -11.18 5.13
C ILE A 72 -0.11 -10.11 4.66
N LYS A 73 -0.17 -8.90 5.19
CA LYS A 73 0.80 -7.82 4.87
C LYS A 73 2.24 -8.19 5.25
N VAL A 74 2.43 -8.84 6.41
CA VAL A 74 3.76 -9.33 6.82
C VAL A 74 4.25 -10.41 5.86
N ASN A 75 3.39 -11.34 5.48
CA ASN A 75 3.76 -12.40 4.54
C ASN A 75 4.14 -11.84 3.15
N ILE A 76 3.38 -10.86 2.66
CA ILE A 76 3.71 -10.16 1.40
C ILE A 76 5.10 -9.51 1.49
N ASN A 77 5.42 -8.84 2.60
CA ASN A 77 6.72 -8.21 2.77
C ASN A 77 7.87 -9.24 2.82
N ASN A 78 7.63 -10.41 3.42
CA ASN A 78 8.62 -11.49 3.41
C ASN A 78 8.84 -12.04 2.00
N ILE A 79 7.77 -12.28 1.23
CA ILE A 79 7.87 -12.74 -0.16
C ILE A 79 8.61 -11.71 -1.05
N ILE A 80 8.38 -10.41 -0.82
CA ILE A 80 9.10 -9.35 -1.54
C ILE A 80 10.60 -9.37 -1.20
N LYS A 81 10.94 -9.56 0.08
CA LYS A 81 12.35 -9.68 0.51
C LYS A 81 13.02 -10.91 -0.09
N GLU A 82 12.34 -12.06 -0.08
CA GLU A 82 12.87 -13.30 -0.68
C GLU A 82 13.12 -13.12 -2.18
N ASN A 83 12.19 -12.51 -2.92
CA ASN A 83 12.41 -12.18 -4.33
C ASN A 83 13.59 -11.22 -4.53
N ALA A 84 13.73 -10.20 -3.68
CA ALA A 84 14.87 -9.28 -3.76
C ALA A 84 16.21 -10.00 -3.50
N VAL A 85 16.25 -10.96 -2.59
CA VAL A 85 17.46 -11.77 -2.34
C VAL A 85 17.81 -12.61 -3.58
N ILE A 86 16.85 -13.30 -4.17
CA ILE A 86 17.05 -14.12 -5.38
C ILE A 86 17.55 -13.25 -6.55
N LEU A 87 16.96 -12.07 -6.74
CA LEU A 87 17.40 -11.15 -7.79
C LEU A 87 18.83 -10.65 -7.57
N ASN A 88 19.19 -10.31 -6.32
CA ASN A 88 20.56 -9.94 -5.98
C ASN A 88 21.54 -11.10 -6.21
N GLU A 89 21.13 -12.35 -5.95
CA GLU A 89 21.94 -13.53 -6.26
C GLU A 89 22.16 -13.69 -7.77
N ILE A 90 21.11 -13.52 -8.57
CA ILE A 90 21.20 -13.57 -10.04
C ILE A 90 22.13 -12.46 -10.55
N GLU A 91 21.98 -11.24 -10.05
CA GLU A 91 22.83 -10.11 -10.47
C GLU A 91 24.29 -10.32 -10.06
N HIS A 92 24.55 -10.83 -8.86
CA HIS A 92 25.89 -11.19 -8.43
C HIS A 92 26.50 -12.32 -9.27
N LEU A 93 25.71 -13.33 -9.64
CA LEU A 93 26.15 -14.38 -10.56
C LEU A 93 26.41 -13.82 -11.96
N ASN A 94 25.59 -12.90 -12.45
CA ASN A 94 25.80 -12.24 -13.74
C ASN A 94 27.08 -11.41 -13.74
N VAL A 95 27.35 -10.63 -12.68
CA VAL A 95 28.60 -9.89 -12.50
C VAL A 95 29.80 -10.84 -12.43
N LYS A 96 29.66 -12.00 -11.77
CA LYS A 96 30.72 -13.03 -11.78
C LYS A 96 30.97 -13.57 -13.17
N ILE A 97 29.93 -13.86 -13.94
CA ILE A 97 30.04 -14.32 -15.33
C ILE A 97 30.70 -13.24 -16.18
N GLU A 98 30.23 -12.00 -16.12
CA GLU A 98 30.81 -10.88 -16.88
C GLU A 98 32.26 -10.62 -16.47
N SER A 99 32.60 -10.72 -15.18
CA SER A 99 33.98 -10.59 -14.73
C SER A 99 34.86 -11.73 -15.26
N ALA A 100 34.36 -12.97 -15.25
CA ALA A 100 35.10 -14.13 -15.74
C ALA A 100 35.17 -14.21 -17.27
N SER A 101 34.14 -13.72 -17.96
CA SER A 101 34.08 -13.64 -19.42
C SER A 101 34.67 -12.34 -19.94
N ASN A 102 35.12 -11.44 -19.06
CA ASN A 102 35.75 -10.22 -19.48
C ASN A 102 36.98 -10.59 -20.31
N ILE A 103 37.07 -10.01 -21.51
CA ILE A 103 38.06 -10.40 -22.52
C ILE A 103 39.49 -10.32 -21.96
N GLN A 104 39.75 -9.38 -21.05
CA GLN A 104 41.03 -9.23 -20.37
C GLN A 104 41.34 -10.39 -19.40
N ILE A 105 40.34 -10.97 -18.74
CA ILE A 105 40.55 -12.15 -17.87
C ILE A 105 40.78 -13.40 -18.71
N VAL A 106 40.02 -13.57 -19.79
CA VAL A 106 40.22 -14.67 -20.74
C VAL A 106 41.61 -14.58 -21.36
N GLU A 107 42.05 -13.39 -21.78
CA GLU A 107 43.38 -13.12 -22.32
C GLU A 107 44.49 -13.38 -21.28
N ALA A 108 44.33 -12.89 -20.04
CA ALA A 108 45.29 -13.13 -18.97
C ALA A 108 45.43 -14.62 -18.68
N LYS A 109 44.32 -15.37 -18.61
CA LYS A 109 44.36 -16.82 -18.38
C LYS A 109 44.95 -17.57 -19.57
N ALA A 110 44.61 -17.19 -20.79
CA ALA A 110 45.14 -17.80 -22.01
C ALA A 110 46.66 -17.60 -22.13
N THR A 111 47.15 -16.41 -21.86
CA THR A 111 48.58 -16.08 -21.94
C THR A 111 49.38 -16.63 -20.76
N ALA A 112 48.86 -16.53 -19.52
CA ALA A 112 49.59 -16.89 -18.31
C ALA A 112 49.50 -18.38 -17.94
N GLU A 113 48.35 -19.03 -18.11
CA GLU A 113 48.15 -20.43 -17.71
C GLU A 113 48.23 -21.39 -18.91
N LEU A 114 47.72 -21.00 -20.07
CA LEU A 114 47.67 -21.85 -21.27
C LEU A 114 48.83 -21.60 -22.23
N GLY A 115 49.69 -20.60 -21.95
CA GLY A 115 50.84 -20.27 -22.78
C GLY A 115 50.50 -19.80 -24.19
N MET A 116 49.27 -19.35 -24.42
CA MET A 116 48.83 -18.83 -25.71
C MET A 116 49.53 -17.50 -25.99
N THR A 117 50.01 -17.34 -27.22
CA THR A 117 50.68 -16.12 -27.68
C THR A 117 49.88 -15.47 -28.80
N TYR A 118 49.92 -14.15 -28.88
CA TYR A 118 49.27 -13.43 -29.97
C TYR A 118 49.91 -13.83 -31.31
N PRO A 119 49.11 -14.15 -32.34
CA PRO A 119 49.64 -14.49 -33.65
C PRO A 119 50.39 -13.30 -34.25
N THR A 120 51.50 -13.59 -34.92
CA THR A 120 52.26 -12.57 -35.67
C THR A 120 51.51 -12.17 -36.95
N ALA A 121 51.81 -11.00 -37.51
CA ALA A 121 51.14 -10.47 -38.71
C ALA A 121 51.14 -11.45 -39.91
N SER A 122 52.13 -12.34 -40.00
CA SER A 122 52.23 -13.39 -41.01
C SER A 122 51.25 -14.57 -40.82
N GLN A 123 50.64 -14.71 -39.64
CA GLN A 123 49.69 -15.77 -39.29
C GLN A 123 48.24 -15.27 -39.35
N LEU A 124 48.02 -13.99 -39.66
CA LEU A 124 46.70 -13.39 -39.79
C LEU A 124 46.21 -13.57 -41.23
N VAL A 125 45.09 -14.28 -41.41
CA VAL A 125 44.38 -14.38 -42.68
C VAL A 125 43.24 -13.37 -42.65
N TYR A 126 43.29 -12.37 -43.54
CA TYR A 126 42.24 -11.38 -43.70
C TYR A 126 41.19 -11.92 -44.67
N ILE A 127 39.93 -11.94 -44.26
CA ILE A 127 38.83 -12.33 -45.12
C ILE A 127 38.41 -11.09 -45.92
N ASP A 128 38.78 -11.05 -47.20
CA ASP A 128 38.27 -10.05 -48.13
C ASP A 128 36.95 -10.54 -48.74
N LYS A 129 35.97 -9.64 -48.82
CA LYS A 129 34.61 -9.93 -49.33
C LYS A 129 34.59 -10.19 -50.84
N SER A 130 35.70 -9.94 -51.53
CA SER A 130 35.87 -10.16 -52.96
C SER A 130 36.35 -11.56 -53.35
N GLU A 131 36.86 -12.37 -52.42
CA GLU A 131 37.26 -13.74 -52.69
C GLU A 131 36.11 -14.70 -52.38
N ILE A 132 35.30 -14.97 -53.40
CA ILE A 132 34.40 -16.11 -53.42
C ILE A 132 35.31 -17.35 -53.42
N THR A 133 35.57 -17.91 -52.24
CA THR A 133 36.37 -19.13 -52.08
C THR A 133 35.70 -20.25 -52.86
N SER A 134 36.31 -20.63 -53.98
CA SER A 134 35.93 -21.76 -54.81
C SER A 134 36.30 -23.07 -54.11
N LYS A 135 35.49 -23.44 -53.12
CA LYS A 135 35.24 -24.78 -52.54
C LYS A 135 34.90 -24.57 -51.07
N ASP A 136 33.65 -24.86 -50.75
CA ASP A 136 33.12 -24.89 -49.40
C ASP A 136 34.03 -25.76 -48.51
N PHE A 137 34.42 -25.25 -47.34
CA PHE A 137 35.33 -25.93 -46.41
C PHE A 137 34.82 -27.33 -46.04
N ALA A 138 33.50 -27.49 -46.00
CA ALA A 138 32.83 -28.78 -45.80
C ALA A 138 33.19 -29.81 -46.90
N PHE A 139 33.40 -29.36 -48.14
CA PHE A 139 33.78 -30.22 -49.27
C PHE A 139 35.23 -30.72 -49.15
N VAL A 140 36.15 -29.85 -48.71
CA VAL A 140 37.57 -30.21 -48.51
C VAL A 140 37.74 -31.22 -47.37
N MET A 141 36.96 -31.07 -46.30
CA MET A 141 36.94 -32.01 -45.18
C MET A 141 36.42 -33.40 -45.59
N GLN A 142 35.40 -33.44 -46.47
CA GLN A 142 34.87 -34.70 -46.98
C GLN A 142 35.91 -35.42 -47.87
N GLU A 143 36.60 -34.70 -48.75
CA GLU A 143 37.60 -35.28 -49.65
C GLU A 143 38.78 -35.92 -48.90
N GLN A 144 39.24 -35.31 -47.80
CA GLN A 144 40.32 -35.90 -46.98
C GLN A 144 39.89 -37.07 -46.10
N ALA A 145 38.61 -37.15 -45.73
CA ALA A 145 38.11 -38.21 -44.85
C ALA A 145 37.79 -39.52 -45.60
N TYR A 146 37.57 -39.44 -46.91
CA TYR A 146 37.19 -40.58 -47.76
C TYR A 146 38.29 -41.06 -48.71
N ASN A 147 39.52 -40.55 -48.54
CA ASN A 147 40.72 -40.97 -49.27
C ASN A 147 41.75 -41.56 -48.30
#